data_AF-A0A7Y3X243-F1
#
_entry.id   AF-A0A7Y3X243-F1
#
_cell.length_a   1.000
_cell.length_b   1.000
_cell.length_c   1.000
_cell.angle_alpha   90.00
_cell.angle_beta   90.00
_cell.angle_gamma   90.00
#
_symmetry.space_group_name_H-M   'P 1'
#
loop_
_entity.id
_entity.type
_entity.pdbx_description
1 polymer ?
#
loop_
_entity_poly.entity_id
_entity_poly.type
_entity_poly.pdbx_seq_one_letter_code
_entity_poly.pdbx_strand_id
1 'polypeptide(L)'
;MEKQARMAFLKRFHKTNPFAKPKMNEESINALLEDVDGLDALHKKSNYKIEVSDRKNSGMRGYTDNKTHYFYEDAFTSNFKLASTMFHEFYHAFQEVFMGGLAYRLAAKEGPFGYISEVPLGGERYLERAAYEFEWYLGNRSSYVSEGINKYKKL
;
A
#
# COMPACT_ATOMS: atom_id res chain seq x y z
N MET A 1 3.11 -21.60 -8.88
CA MET A 1 2.42 -20.94 -7.75
C MET A 1 2.27 -19.43 -7.94
N GLU A 2 3.31 -18.70 -8.32
CA GLU A 2 3.25 -17.23 -8.53
C GLU A 2 2.18 -16.80 -9.56
N LYS A 3 2.07 -17.52 -10.68
CA LYS A 3 1.04 -17.28 -11.71
C LYS A 3 -0.39 -17.49 -11.20
N GLN A 4 -0.65 -18.51 -10.38
CA GLN A 4 -1.98 -18.79 -9.82
C GLN A 4 -2.37 -17.78 -8.75
N ALA A 5 -1.42 -17.28 -7.97
CA ALA A 5 -1.73 -16.37 -6.90
C ALA A 5 -1.84 -14.92 -7.38
N ARG A 6 -1.05 -14.50 -8.40
CA ARG A 6 -1.34 -13.26 -9.16
C ARG A 6 -2.77 -13.23 -9.71
N MET A 7 -3.32 -14.39 -10.09
CA MET A 7 -4.72 -14.50 -10.53
C MET A 7 -5.72 -14.25 -9.40
N ALA A 8 -5.39 -14.52 -8.13
CA ALA A 8 -6.29 -14.24 -7.01
C ALA A 8 -6.48 -12.74 -6.78
N PHE A 9 -5.41 -11.94 -6.86
CA PHE A 9 -5.53 -10.49 -6.79
C PHE A 9 -6.22 -9.91 -8.04
N LEU A 10 -5.92 -10.44 -9.22
CA LEU A 10 -6.57 -10.02 -10.47
C LEU A 10 -8.09 -10.25 -10.47
N LYS A 11 -8.58 -11.30 -9.79
CA LYS A 11 -10.01 -11.59 -9.64
C LYS A 11 -10.78 -10.53 -8.86
N ARG A 12 -10.09 -9.59 -8.18
CA ARG A 12 -10.71 -8.48 -7.46
C ARG A 12 -11.16 -7.36 -8.40
N PHE A 13 -10.69 -7.34 -9.65
CA PHE A 13 -11.07 -6.36 -10.67
C PHE A 13 -12.27 -6.89 -11.46
N HIS A 14 -13.35 -6.11 -11.55
CA HIS A 14 -14.59 -6.55 -12.21
C HIS A 14 -14.86 -5.83 -13.53
N LYS A 15 -14.44 -4.58 -13.66
CA LYS A 15 -14.72 -3.66 -14.78
C LYS A 15 -13.44 -3.05 -15.34
N THR A 16 -12.53 -2.62 -14.46
CA THR A 16 -11.29 -1.96 -14.85
C THR A 16 -10.28 -2.98 -15.35
N ASN A 17 -9.72 -2.77 -16.54
CA ASN A 17 -8.66 -3.64 -17.06
C ASN A 17 -7.39 -3.52 -16.19
N PRO A 18 -6.97 -4.56 -15.46
CA PRO A 18 -5.82 -4.50 -14.54
C PRO A 18 -4.49 -4.26 -15.26
N PHE A 19 -4.41 -4.53 -16.56
CA PHE A 19 -3.18 -4.39 -17.34
C PHE A 19 -3.08 -3.07 -18.11
N ALA A 20 -4.16 -2.29 -18.18
CA ALA A 20 -4.15 -0.98 -18.83
C ALA A 20 -3.42 0.07 -17.98
N LYS A 21 -2.69 0.98 -18.63
CA LYS A 21 -2.08 2.13 -17.94
C LYS A 21 -3.18 3.06 -17.41
N PRO A 22 -3.19 3.43 -16.12
CA PRO A 22 -4.15 4.39 -15.58
C PRO A 22 -3.94 5.78 -16.19
N LYS A 23 -5.01 6.57 -16.26
CA LYS A 23 -4.94 8.00 -16.64
C LYS A 23 -4.29 8.86 -15.55
N MET A 24 -4.24 8.37 -14.30
CA MET A 24 -3.71 9.08 -13.13
C MET A 24 -4.38 10.43 -12.92
N ASN A 25 -5.70 10.38 -12.78
CA ASN A 25 -6.56 11.48 -12.37
C ASN A 25 -7.61 10.97 -11.36
N GLU A 26 -8.41 11.88 -10.82
CA GLU A 26 -9.48 11.54 -9.86
C GLU A 26 -10.42 10.45 -10.39
N GLU A 27 -10.82 10.54 -11.66
CA GLU A 27 -11.68 9.54 -12.32
C GLU A 27 -11.06 8.13 -12.25
N SER A 28 -9.77 7.99 -12.54
CA SER A 28 -9.09 6.69 -12.52
C SER A 28 -8.91 6.11 -11.12
N ILE A 29 -8.79 6.96 -10.10
CA ILE A 29 -8.73 6.54 -8.68
C ILE A 29 -10.11 6.06 -8.24
N ASN A 30 -11.15 6.84 -8.49
CA ASN A 30 -12.53 6.49 -8.14
C ASN A 30 -12.99 5.22 -8.86
N ALA A 31 -12.62 5.05 -10.13
CA ALA A 31 -12.89 3.83 -10.87
C ALA A 31 -12.29 2.59 -10.20
N LEU A 32 -11.10 2.69 -9.58
CA LEU A 32 -10.52 1.58 -8.83
C LEU A 32 -11.18 1.36 -7.47
N LEU A 33 -11.53 2.44 -6.74
CA LEU A 33 -12.25 2.33 -5.47
C LEU A 33 -13.59 1.61 -5.62
N GLU A 34 -14.33 1.92 -6.69
CA GLU A 34 -15.62 1.32 -7.00
C GLU A 34 -15.52 -0.10 -7.56
N ASP A 35 -14.42 -0.42 -8.24
CA ASP A 35 -14.27 -1.68 -8.97
C ASP A 35 -13.49 -2.76 -8.22
N VAL A 36 -12.47 -2.39 -7.45
CA VAL A 36 -11.56 -3.36 -6.85
C VAL A 36 -12.08 -3.80 -5.48
N ASP A 37 -12.41 -5.08 -5.34
CA ASP A 37 -12.95 -5.63 -4.10
C ASP A 37 -12.16 -5.18 -2.87
N GLY A 38 -12.86 -4.62 -1.88
CA GLY A 38 -12.31 -4.24 -0.57
C GLY A 38 -11.41 -3.00 -0.56
N LEU A 39 -11.13 -2.36 -1.71
CA LEU A 39 -10.25 -1.20 -1.75
C LEU A 39 -10.89 0.03 -1.08
N ASP A 40 -12.12 0.38 -1.48
CA ASP A 40 -12.92 1.43 -0.84
C ASP A 40 -13.24 1.13 0.63
N ALA A 41 -13.55 -0.14 0.94
CA ALA A 41 -13.84 -0.56 2.31
C ALA A 41 -12.64 -0.36 3.25
N LEU A 42 -11.41 -0.55 2.76
CA LEU A 42 -10.18 -0.28 3.50
C LEU A 42 -9.92 1.23 3.62
N HIS A 43 -10.06 1.98 2.52
CA HIS A 43 -9.89 3.44 2.50
C HIS A 43 -10.80 4.13 3.54
N LYS A 44 -12.06 3.70 3.63
CA LYS A 44 -13.04 4.20 4.62
C LYS A 44 -12.66 3.94 6.07
N LYS A 45 -11.68 3.07 6.36
CA LYS A 45 -11.19 2.85 7.73
C LYS A 45 -10.34 4.01 8.24
N SER A 46 -9.64 4.71 7.37
CA SER A 46 -8.87 5.91 7.71
C SER A 46 -9.58 7.20 7.29
N ASN A 47 -10.33 7.15 6.17
CA ASN A 47 -10.99 8.29 5.55
C ASN A 47 -10.01 9.44 5.21
N TYR A 48 -8.78 9.08 4.82
CA TYR A 48 -7.75 10.03 4.42
C TYR A 48 -8.02 10.55 3.02
N LYS A 49 -7.58 11.76 2.70
CA LYS A 49 -7.72 12.31 1.34
C LYS A 49 -6.87 11.51 0.36
N ILE A 50 -7.21 11.55 -0.92
CA ILE A 50 -6.38 10.99 -1.99
C ILE A 50 -6.04 12.11 -2.95
N GLU A 51 -4.75 12.24 -3.28
CA GLU A 51 -4.23 13.23 -4.21
C GLU A 51 -3.33 12.56 -5.25
N VAL A 52 -3.51 12.95 -6.51
CA VAL A 52 -2.54 12.64 -7.55
C VAL A 52 -1.47 13.73 -7.51
N SER A 53 -0.24 13.32 -7.23
CA SER A 53 0.90 14.23 -7.16
C SER A 53 1.63 14.29 -8.50
N ASP A 54 2.02 15.50 -8.87
CA ASP A 54 2.88 15.85 -10.01
C ASP A 54 4.35 15.43 -9.85
N ARG A 55 4.72 14.86 -8.68
CA ARG A 55 6.07 14.39 -8.41
C ARG A 55 6.46 13.28 -9.37
N LYS A 56 7.62 13.45 -10.02
CA LYS A 56 8.24 12.42 -10.85
C LYS A 56 8.78 11.29 -9.96
N ASN A 57 8.60 10.05 -10.42
CA ASN A 57 8.98 8.83 -9.73
C ASN A 57 10.49 8.84 -9.35
N SER A 58 10.77 8.94 -8.04
CA SER A 58 12.12 8.86 -7.45
C SER A 58 12.45 7.49 -6.85
N GLY A 59 11.75 6.43 -7.28
CA GLY A 59 11.83 5.08 -6.72
C GLY A 59 10.66 4.70 -5.81
N MET A 60 9.76 5.64 -5.53
CA MET A 60 8.47 5.43 -4.84
C MET A 60 7.31 5.66 -5.82
N ARG A 61 6.16 5.02 -5.57
CA ARG A 61 4.96 5.17 -6.43
C ARG A 61 3.83 5.94 -5.75
N GLY A 62 3.81 5.89 -4.43
CA GLY A 62 2.94 6.66 -3.58
C GLY A 62 3.53 6.71 -2.17
N TYR A 63 2.88 7.51 -1.32
CA TYR A 63 3.16 7.58 0.11
C TYR A 63 1.94 8.14 0.83
N THR A 64 1.90 7.96 2.15
CA THR A 64 0.88 8.52 3.02
C THR A 64 1.51 9.54 3.96
N ASP A 65 0.98 10.75 4.00
CA ASP A 65 1.43 11.80 4.91
C ASP A 65 0.27 12.73 5.26
N ASN A 66 0.26 13.27 6.49
CA ASN A 66 -0.70 14.30 6.94
C ASN A 66 -2.18 14.01 6.59
N LYS A 67 -2.61 12.75 6.76
CA LYS A 67 -3.97 12.27 6.43
C LYS A 67 -4.32 12.34 4.94
N THR A 68 -3.32 12.24 4.07
CA THR A 68 -3.47 12.23 2.62
C THR A 68 -2.62 11.12 2.02
N HIS A 69 -3.20 10.37 1.09
CA HIS A 69 -2.53 9.42 0.22
C HIS A 69 -2.11 10.12 -1.07
N TYR A 70 -0.82 10.13 -1.36
CA TYR A 70 -0.26 10.71 -2.57
C TYR A 70 0.12 9.59 -3.54
N PHE A 71 -0.32 9.69 -4.79
CA PHE A 71 0.07 8.78 -5.87
C PHE A 71 0.72 9.55 -7.01
N TYR A 72 1.91 9.14 -7.45
CA TYR A 72 2.66 9.86 -8.48
C TYR A 72 2.10 9.60 -9.88
N GLU A 73 1.81 10.68 -10.61
CA GLU A 73 1.17 10.65 -11.93
C GLU A 73 1.89 9.73 -12.94
N ASP A 74 3.23 9.72 -12.93
CA ASP A 74 4.02 8.95 -13.91
C ASP A 74 4.56 7.60 -13.37
N ALA A 75 4.16 7.16 -12.18
CA ALA A 75 4.75 5.98 -11.55
C ALA A 75 4.08 4.64 -11.93
N PHE A 76 2.90 4.68 -12.56
CA PHE A 76 2.07 3.49 -12.75
C PHE A 76 1.98 3.06 -14.21
N THR A 77 2.44 1.83 -14.48
CA THR A 77 2.35 1.22 -15.81
C THR A 77 1.07 0.42 -16.02
N SER A 78 0.26 0.22 -14.98
CA SER A 78 -0.94 -0.62 -15.03
C SER A 78 -1.85 -0.39 -13.81
N ASN A 79 -3.16 -0.50 -13.99
CA ASN A 79 -4.16 -0.43 -12.91
C ASN A 79 -3.89 -1.43 -11.77
N PHE A 80 -3.34 -2.61 -12.08
CA PHE A 80 -2.88 -3.59 -11.09
C PHE A 80 -1.87 -3.00 -10.10
N LYS A 81 -0.86 -2.27 -10.62
CA LYS A 81 0.17 -1.65 -9.78
C LYS A 81 -0.41 -0.52 -8.96
N LEU A 82 -1.32 0.27 -9.53
CA LEU A 82 -1.99 1.35 -8.83
C LEU A 82 -2.82 0.80 -7.65
N ALA A 83 -3.68 -0.19 -7.89
CA ALA A 83 -4.49 -0.79 -6.83
C ALA A 83 -3.62 -1.47 -5.74
N SER A 84 -2.53 -2.15 -6.12
CA SER A 84 -1.55 -2.70 -5.18
C SER A 84 -0.95 -1.62 -4.28
N THR A 85 -0.48 -0.52 -4.87
CA THR A 85 0.03 0.63 -4.09
C THR A 85 -1.07 1.28 -3.25
N MET A 86 -2.30 1.39 -3.74
CA MET A 86 -3.42 1.91 -2.94
C MET A 86 -3.71 1.02 -1.72
N PHE A 87 -3.74 -0.31 -1.85
CA PHE A 87 -3.88 -1.20 -0.70
C PHE A 87 -2.74 -1.02 0.31
N HIS A 88 -1.51 -0.86 -0.18
CA HIS A 88 -0.32 -0.64 0.66
C HIS A 88 -0.46 0.64 1.50
N GLU A 89 -0.73 1.77 0.84
CA GLU A 89 -0.87 3.08 1.48
C GLU A 89 -2.11 3.16 2.39
N PHE A 90 -3.23 2.57 1.98
CA PHE A 90 -4.44 2.55 2.80
C PHE A 90 -4.26 1.69 4.05
N TYR A 91 -3.46 0.63 3.96
CA TYR A 91 -3.12 -0.18 5.13
C TYR A 91 -2.24 0.59 6.12
N HIS A 92 -1.27 1.38 5.64
CA HIS A 92 -0.50 2.32 6.48
C HIS A 92 -1.40 3.29 7.25
N ALA A 93 -2.36 3.92 6.56
CA ALA A 93 -3.32 4.79 7.24
C ALA A 93 -4.24 4.03 8.21
N PHE A 94 -4.64 2.81 7.88
CA PHE A 94 -5.38 1.95 8.81
C PHE A 94 -4.55 1.63 10.06
N GLN A 95 -3.26 1.29 9.92
CA GLN A 95 -2.36 1.07 11.05
C GLN A 95 -2.24 2.32 11.90
N GLU A 96 -2.15 3.51 11.29
CA GLU A 96 -2.12 4.77 12.00
C GLU A 96 -3.40 4.99 12.83
N VAL A 97 -4.58 4.87 12.22
CA VAL A 97 -5.86 5.11 12.90
C VAL A 97 -6.14 4.05 13.96
N PHE A 98 -5.96 2.77 13.63
CA PHE A 98 -6.27 1.66 14.54
C PHE A 98 -5.34 1.62 15.76
N MET A 99 -4.07 1.99 15.59
CA MET A 99 -3.09 2.05 16.69
C MET A 99 -3.03 3.44 17.35
N GLY A 100 -3.94 4.37 17.00
CA GLY A 100 -3.96 5.73 17.56
C GLY A 100 -2.66 6.51 17.34
N GLY A 101 -1.96 6.25 16.23
CA GLY A 101 -0.65 6.80 15.88
C GLY A 101 0.51 6.23 16.70
N LEU A 102 0.29 5.26 17.58
CA LEU A 102 1.33 4.72 18.46
C LEU A 102 2.44 4.02 17.68
N ALA A 103 2.09 3.21 16.68
CA ALA A 103 3.06 2.55 15.79
C ALA A 103 4.01 3.56 15.13
N TYR A 104 3.47 4.62 14.53
CA TYR A 104 4.28 5.65 13.88
C TYR A 104 5.08 6.49 14.88
N ARG A 105 4.53 6.81 16.06
CA ARG A 105 5.29 7.49 17.11
C ARG A 105 6.44 6.66 17.64
N LEU A 106 6.24 5.35 17.80
CA LEU A 106 7.29 4.40 18.20
C LEU A 106 8.34 4.27 17.09
N ALA A 107 7.92 4.15 15.82
CA ALA A 107 8.82 4.13 14.68
C ALA A 107 9.67 5.42 14.57
N ALA A 108 9.05 6.59 14.75
CA ALA A 108 9.74 7.88 14.73
C ALA A 108 10.74 8.05 15.89
N LYS A 109 10.45 7.49 17.06
CA LYS A 109 11.31 7.56 18.25
C LYS A 109 12.49 6.59 18.17
N GLU A 110 12.23 5.37 17.71
CA GLU A 110 13.17 4.24 17.80
C GLU A 110 13.86 3.94 16.44
N GLY A 111 13.58 4.74 15.42
CA GLY A 111 14.16 4.63 14.09
C GLY A 111 13.72 3.36 13.33
N PRO A 112 14.41 3.01 12.23
CA PRO A 112 13.97 1.95 11.32
C PRO A 112 13.91 0.55 11.95
N PHE A 113 14.54 0.33 13.10
CA PHE A 113 14.60 -0.98 13.77
C PHE A 113 13.66 -1.12 14.97
N GLY A 114 13.31 -0.03 15.67
CA GLY A 114 12.18 -0.01 16.62
C GLY A 114 12.22 -1.02 17.77
N TYR A 115 13.06 -0.82 18.80
CA TYR A 115 13.11 -1.69 19.99
C TYR A 115 12.67 -0.93 21.25
N ILE A 116 11.94 -1.59 22.16
CA ILE A 116 11.87 -1.19 23.57
C ILE A 116 12.27 -2.42 24.40
N SER A 117 13.30 -2.28 25.23
CA SER A 117 13.74 -3.35 26.16
C SER A 117 13.88 -4.72 25.49
N GLU A 118 14.62 -4.79 24.38
CA GLU A 118 14.90 -6.00 23.60
C GLU A 118 13.68 -6.64 22.89
N VAL A 119 12.49 -6.06 23.03
CA VAL A 119 11.30 -6.48 22.28
C VAL A 119 11.20 -5.64 21.00
N PRO A 120 11.21 -6.24 19.80
CA PRO A 120 10.94 -5.53 18.56
C PRO A 120 9.47 -5.10 18.56
N LEU A 121 9.20 -3.83 18.83
CA LEU A 121 7.84 -3.27 18.86
C LEU A 121 7.37 -2.72 17.51
N GLY A 122 8.21 -2.79 16.49
CA GLY A 122 7.82 -2.47 15.13
C GLY A 122 8.16 -1.04 14.74
N GLY A 123 9.43 -0.81 14.40
CA GLY A 123 9.86 0.39 13.68
C GLY A 123 9.32 0.43 12.25
N GLU A 124 9.71 1.45 11.47
CA GLU A 124 9.21 1.67 10.10
C GLU A 124 9.28 0.40 9.23
N ARG A 125 10.33 -0.41 9.39
CA ARG A 125 10.50 -1.67 8.65
C ARG A 125 9.41 -2.71 8.95
N TYR A 126 8.91 -2.77 10.19
CA TYR A 126 7.81 -3.66 10.54
C TYR A 126 6.50 -3.19 9.92
N LEU A 127 6.23 -1.88 9.95
CA LEU A 127 5.02 -1.31 9.36
C LEU A 127 4.99 -1.56 7.84
N GLU A 128 6.10 -1.26 7.17
CA GLU A 128 6.30 -1.58 5.75
C GLU A 128 6.10 -3.06 5.46
N ARG A 129 6.73 -3.95 6.24
CA ARG A 129 6.58 -5.40 6.07
C ARG A 129 5.12 -5.83 6.22
N ALA A 130 4.42 -5.33 7.23
CA ALA A 130 3.03 -5.67 7.49
C ALA A 130 2.11 -5.22 6.35
N ALA A 131 2.37 -4.05 5.73
CA ALA A 131 1.66 -3.61 4.55
C ALA A 131 1.88 -4.54 3.34
N TYR A 132 3.11 -5.00 3.09
CA TYR A 132 3.35 -6.02 2.06
C TYR A 132 2.73 -7.39 2.39
N GLU A 133 2.78 -7.83 3.64
CA GLU A 133 2.15 -9.08 4.08
C GLU A 133 0.63 -9.01 3.93
N PHE A 134 0.03 -7.84 4.14
CA PHE A 134 -1.39 -7.60 3.87
C PHE A 134 -1.72 -7.72 2.37
N GLU A 135 -0.94 -7.09 1.48
CA GLU A 135 -1.10 -7.27 0.02
C GLU A 135 -0.97 -8.75 -0.38
N TRP A 136 -0.02 -9.47 0.22
CA TRP A 136 0.19 -10.89 0.01
C TRP A 136 -0.99 -11.74 0.48
N TYR A 137 -1.61 -11.39 1.61
CA TYR A 137 -2.84 -12.00 2.11
C TYR A 137 -4.02 -11.77 1.16
N LEU A 138 -4.12 -10.58 0.55
CA LEU A 138 -5.11 -10.27 -0.50
C LEU A 138 -4.85 -11.01 -1.83
N GLY A 139 -3.79 -11.82 -1.89
CA GLY A 139 -3.44 -12.61 -3.06
C GLY A 139 -2.44 -11.94 -4.00
N ASN A 140 -1.92 -10.74 -3.69
CA ASN A 140 -0.87 -10.14 -4.52
C ASN A 140 0.47 -10.85 -4.28
N ARG A 141 0.77 -11.85 -5.11
CA ARG A 141 2.04 -12.58 -5.07
C ARG A 141 3.03 -12.14 -6.14
N SER A 142 3.00 -10.84 -6.49
CA SER A 142 4.01 -10.28 -7.40
C SER A 142 5.40 -10.26 -6.74
N SER A 143 6.45 -10.33 -7.57
CA SER A 143 7.83 -10.26 -7.10
C SER A 143 8.06 -9.02 -6.21
N TYR A 144 7.51 -7.86 -6.60
CA TYR A 144 7.56 -6.62 -5.83
C TYR A 144 7.08 -6.79 -4.38
N VAL A 145 5.94 -7.45 -4.16
CA VAL A 145 5.44 -7.69 -2.80
C VAL A 145 6.35 -8.67 -2.05
N SER A 146 6.76 -9.77 -2.68
CA SER A 146 7.66 -10.72 -2.02
C SER A 146 9.04 -10.14 -1.69
N GLU A 147 9.58 -9.30 -2.56
CA GLU A 147 10.83 -8.57 -2.36
C GLU A 147 10.68 -7.56 -1.23
N GLY A 148 9.55 -6.84 -1.15
CA GLY A 148 9.19 -5.98 -0.03
C GLY A 148 9.21 -6.73 1.30
N ILE A 149 8.47 -7.86 1.40
CA ILE A 149 8.47 -8.70 2.61
C ILE A 149 9.89 -9.13 2.98
N ASN A 150 10.67 -9.64 2.02
CA ASN A 150 12.01 -10.15 2.27
C ASN A 150 13.01 -9.03 2.65
N LYS A 151 12.92 -7.86 2.02
CA LYS A 151 13.74 -6.67 2.35
C LYS A 151 13.60 -6.28 3.82
N TYR A 152 12.38 -6.39 4.35
CA TYR A 152 12.08 -6.04 5.73
C TYR A 152 12.06 -7.24 6.70
N LYS A 153 12.39 -8.45 6.23
CA LYS A 153 12.46 -9.69 7.04
C LYS A 153 13.75 -9.85 7.85
N LYS A 154 14.87 -9.26 7.40
CA LYS A 154 16.17 -9.36 8.10
C LYS A 154 16.11 -8.57 9.42
N LEU A 155 15.79 -9.28 10.49
CA LEU A 155 15.95 -8.93 11.90
C LEU A 155 17.34 -9.38 12.35
#